data_AF-A0A9X3IBH2-F1
#
_entry.id   AF-A0A9X3IBH2-F1
#
_cell.length_a   1.000
_cell.length_b   1.000
_cell.length_c   1.000
_cell.angle_alpha   90.00
_cell.angle_beta   90.00
_cell.angle_gamma   90.00
#
_symmetry.space_group_name_H-M   'P 1'
#
loop_
_entity.id
_entity.type
_entity.pdbx_description
1 polymer ?
#
loop_
_entity_poly.entity_id
_entity_poly.type
_entity_poly.pdbx_seq_one_letter_code
_entity_poly.pdbx_strand_id
1 'polypeptide(L)'
;MKRNIIAIAIILTIFGCSNAKNNSESTDLAEAKEMVIPDSAATPKIIKTADMRFRVKDVQNTKEQLSKTIKAEGGTVAEFSIESIIQETEKVKQSTDSLKEITSYRTEGYLIAKVPSEKLDDFTNTISKMAVFVNTSSMKLDDQSINYLANN
;
A
#
# COMPACT_ATOMS: atom_id res chain seq x y z
N MET A 1 6.11 51.33 -12.40
CA MET A 1 6.34 50.84 -13.78
C MET A 1 5.92 49.38 -13.86
N LYS A 2 4.98 49.09 -14.77
CA LYS A 2 4.65 47.81 -15.45
C LYS A 2 4.24 46.60 -14.61
N ARG A 3 2.91 46.37 -14.59
CA ARG A 3 2.14 45.19 -14.19
C ARG A 3 2.12 44.18 -15.33
N ASN A 4 2.36 42.89 -15.08
CA ASN A 4 2.04 41.82 -16.03
C ASN A 4 1.20 40.74 -15.34
N ILE A 5 -0.12 40.89 -15.43
CA ILE A 5 -1.12 39.84 -15.18
C ILE A 5 -2.08 39.91 -16.37
N ILE A 6 -2.51 38.73 -16.84
CA ILE A 6 -3.64 38.47 -17.76
C ILE A 6 -3.31 38.45 -19.27
N ALA A 7 -3.20 37.24 -19.80
CA ALA A 7 -3.68 36.85 -21.14
C ALA A 7 -4.22 35.41 -20.98
N ILE A 8 -5.46 35.24 -20.49
CA ILE A 8 -6.67 34.99 -21.29
C ILE A 8 -6.35 34.19 -22.56
N ALA A 9 -6.70 32.90 -22.47
CA ALA A 9 -7.61 32.14 -23.33
C ALA A 9 -7.56 32.37 -24.85
N ILE A 10 -7.91 31.28 -25.56
CA ILE A 10 -8.08 31.13 -27.01
C ILE A 10 -6.89 30.40 -27.66
N ILE A 11 -6.77 29.10 -27.36
CA ILE A 11 -6.48 28.05 -28.36
C ILE A 11 -7.22 26.77 -27.90
N LEU A 12 -8.56 26.80 -27.99
CA LEU A 12 -9.43 25.63 -27.83
C LEU A 12 -10.37 25.57 -29.04
N THR A 13 -9.79 25.28 -30.21
CA THR A 13 -10.44 24.89 -31.46
C THR A 13 -9.28 24.30 -32.28
N ILE A 14 -9.21 23.04 -32.68
CA ILE A 14 -10.06 22.38 -33.67
C ILE A 14 -9.82 20.86 -33.53
N PHE A 15 -10.85 20.08 -33.20
CA PHE A 15 -10.94 18.69 -33.64
C PHE A 15 -12.31 18.54 -34.31
N GLY A 16 -12.28 18.49 -35.64
CA GLY A 16 -13.46 18.41 -36.50
C GLY A 16 -14.07 17.01 -36.47
N CYS A 17 -15.40 17.00 -36.47
CA CYS A 17 -16.23 15.84 -36.71
C CYS A 17 -16.78 15.95 -38.15
N SER A 18 -16.56 14.93 -38.99
CA SER A 18 -17.41 14.69 -40.16
C SER A 18 -17.20 13.27 -40.70
N ASN A 19 -18.20 12.41 -40.52
CA ASN A 19 -18.56 11.44 -41.56
C ASN A 19 -20.08 11.28 -41.61
N ALA A 20 -20.63 11.68 -42.75
CA ALA A 20 -22.03 11.63 -43.14
C ALA A 20 -22.32 10.29 -43.82
N LYS A 21 -23.36 9.55 -43.36
CA LYS A 21 -24.69 9.40 -43.98
C LYS A 21 -24.80 8.31 -45.05
N ASN A 22 -25.56 7.24 -44.74
CA ASN A 22 -26.73 6.78 -45.51
C ASN A 22 -27.46 5.57 -44.87
N ASN A 23 -28.79 5.68 -44.86
CA ASN A 23 -29.79 4.66 -44.52
C ASN A 23 -29.62 3.37 -45.34
N SER A 24 -30.07 2.23 -44.79
CA SER A 24 -31.32 1.57 -45.20
C SER A 24 -31.41 0.13 -44.68
N GLU A 25 -32.59 -0.16 -44.15
CA GLU A 25 -33.29 -1.45 -44.18
C GLU A 25 -32.87 -2.58 -43.23
N SER A 26 -33.84 -2.83 -42.35
CA SER A 26 -34.12 -4.03 -41.57
C SER A 26 -33.93 -5.31 -42.37
N THR A 27 -33.11 -6.21 -41.83
CA THR A 27 -33.27 -7.64 -42.02
C THR A 27 -33.20 -8.29 -40.64
N ASP A 28 -34.37 -8.55 -40.07
CA ASP A 28 -34.55 -9.57 -39.05
C ASP A 28 -34.12 -10.92 -39.65
N LEU A 29 -32.91 -11.36 -39.33
CA LEU A 29 -32.51 -12.74 -39.48
C LEU A 29 -31.69 -13.14 -38.27
N ALA A 30 -32.38 -13.84 -37.36
CA ALA A 30 -31.85 -14.75 -36.37
C ALA A 30 -30.62 -14.25 -35.61
N GLU A 31 -30.88 -13.54 -34.50
CA GLU A 31 -29.99 -13.59 -33.36
C GLU A 31 -29.81 -15.06 -32.96
N ALA A 32 -28.77 -15.69 -33.49
CA ALA A 32 -28.04 -16.67 -32.73
C ALA A 32 -27.59 -15.92 -31.49
N LYS A 33 -28.42 -15.97 -30.44
CA LYS A 33 -28.00 -15.68 -29.09
C LYS A 33 -26.97 -16.76 -28.79
N GLU A 34 -25.73 -16.55 -29.25
CA GLU A 34 -24.58 -17.07 -28.56
C GLU A 34 -24.85 -16.65 -27.12
N MET A 35 -25.18 -17.66 -26.33
CA MET A 35 -24.97 -17.59 -24.91
C MET A 35 -23.48 -17.33 -24.79
N VAL A 36 -23.11 -16.04 -24.82
CA VAL A 36 -21.95 -15.54 -24.13
C VAL A 36 -22.25 -15.96 -22.70
N ILE A 37 -21.82 -17.18 -22.38
CA ILE A 37 -21.40 -17.52 -21.04
C ILE A 37 -20.50 -16.33 -20.75
N PRO A 38 -20.91 -15.36 -19.89
CA PRO A 38 -19.94 -14.38 -19.47
C PRO A 38 -18.83 -15.26 -18.95
N ASP A 39 -17.68 -15.19 -19.61
CA ASP A 39 -16.48 -15.80 -19.12
C ASP A 39 -16.35 -15.18 -17.73
N SER A 40 -16.91 -15.89 -16.74
CA SER A 40 -16.55 -15.75 -15.36
C SER A 40 -15.16 -16.34 -15.37
N ALA A 41 -14.24 -15.59 -15.97
CA ALA A 41 -12.83 -15.70 -15.78
C ALA A 41 -12.75 -15.54 -14.27
N ALA A 42 -12.76 -16.69 -13.60
CA ALA A 42 -12.80 -16.79 -12.18
C ALA A 42 -11.57 -16.03 -11.73
N THR A 43 -11.78 -14.77 -11.30
CA THR A 43 -10.68 -13.90 -10.95
C THR A 43 -9.93 -14.64 -9.87
N PRO A 44 -8.66 -15.01 -10.11
CA PRO A 44 -7.99 -15.95 -9.24
C PRO A 44 -7.97 -15.35 -7.84
N LYS A 45 -8.50 -16.09 -6.87
CA LYS A 45 -8.61 -15.63 -5.48
C LYS A 45 -7.26 -15.83 -4.82
N ILE A 46 -6.36 -14.89 -5.07
CA ILE A 46 -5.00 -14.91 -4.57
C ILE A 46 -4.91 -14.14 -3.25
N ILE A 47 -4.39 -14.80 -2.22
CA ILE A 47 -3.99 -14.17 -0.97
C ILE A 47 -2.48 -13.99 -1.01
N LYS A 48 -2.02 -12.74 -0.88
CA LYS A 48 -0.60 -12.44 -0.68
C LYS A 48 -0.33 -12.15 0.80
N THR A 49 0.73 -12.73 1.34
CA THR A 49 1.19 -12.49 2.71
C THR A 49 2.65 -12.10 2.67
N ALA A 50 2.99 -10.94 3.26
CA ALA A 50 4.36 -10.48 3.39
C ALA A 50 4.77 -10.44 4.87
N ASP A 51 6.00 -10.85 5.14
CA ASP A 51 6.64 -10.74 6.46
C ASP A 51 7.95 -9.98 6.30
N MET A 52 8.17 -8.96 7.14
CA MET A 52 9.37 -8.15 7.11
C MET A 52 9.87 -7.85 8.52
N ARG A 53 11.18 -8.02 8.73
CA ARG A 53 11.89 -7.54 9.91
C ARG A 53 12.93 -6.53 9.49
N PHE A 54 12.80 -5.30 9.97
CA PHE A 54 13.66 -4.20 9.57
C PHE A 54 13.94 -3.26 10.74
N ARG A 55 15.00 -2.46 10.62
CA ARG A 55 15.41 -1.46 11.61
C ARG A 55 15.19 -0.06 11.06
N VAL A 56 14.71 0.82 11.93
CA VAL A 56 14.47 2.23 11.64
C VAL A 56 15.16 3.11 12.66
N LYS A 57 15.32 4.39 12.34
CA LYS A 57 15.91 5.36 13.27
C LYS A 57 14.97 5.70 14.43
N ASP A 58 13.67 5.79 14.13
CA ASP A 58 12.64 6.16 15.10
C ASP A 58 11.39 5.30 14.86
N VAL A 59 11.06 4.48 15.85
CA VAL A 59 9.93 3.55 15.77
C VAL A 59 8.58 4.28 15.84
N GLN A 60 8.47 5.37 16.62
CA GLN A 60 7.23 6.13 16.76
C GLN A 60 6.90 6.88 15.48
N ASN A 61 7.87 7.60 14.91
CA ASN A 61 7.66 8.27 13.63
C ASN A 61 7.39 7.25 12.51
N THR A 62 8.08 6.11 12.52
CA THR A 62 7.81 5.03 11.54
C THR A 62 6.39 4.50 11.65
N LYS A 63 5.85 4.31 12.86
CA LYS A 63 4.45 3.92 13.07
C LYS A 63 3.49 4.85 12.32
N GLU A 64 3.66 6.15 12.52
CA GLU A 64 2.76 7.15 11.96
C GLU A 64 2.83 7.16 10.44
N GLN A 65 4.05 7.07 9.88
CA GLN A 65 4.27 6.99 8.45
C GLN A 65 3.69 5.72 7.83
N LEU A 66 3.88 4.55 8.47
CA LEU A 66 3.29 3.29 8.01
C LEU A 66 1.77 3.33 8.07
N SER A 67 1.20 3.81 9.17
CA SER A 67 -0.26 3.92 9.34
C SER A 67 -0.88 4.84 8.26
N LYS A 68 -0.21 5.96 7.96
CA LYS A 68 -0.62 6.87 6.88
C LYS A 68 -0.53 6.22 5.50
N THR A 69 0.56 5.50 5.23
CA THR A 69 0.80 4.82 3.96
C THR A 69 -0.23 3.72 3.72
N ILE A 70 -0.45 2.86 4.73
CA ILE A 70 -1.47 1.80 4.70
C ILE A 70 -2.84 2.39 4.38
N LYS A 71 -3.23 3.48 5.05
CA LYS A 71 -4.52 4.14 4.82
C LYS A 71 -4.60 4.74 3.42
N ALA A 72 -3.52 5.33 2.91
CA ALA A 72 -3.47 5.92 1.57
C ALA A 72 -3.59 4.86 0.46
N GLU A 73 -3.12 3.65 0.71
CA GLU A 73 -3.23 2.51 -0.21
C GLU A 73 -4.56 1.76 -0.09
N GLY A 74 -5.50 2.24 0.74
CA GLY A 74 -6.80 1.59 0.96
C GLY A 74 -6.75 0.39 1.90
N GLY A 75 -5.66 0.23 2.65
CA GLY A 75 -5.49 -0.78 3.68
C GLY A 75 -6.02 -0.36 5.06
N THR A 76 -5.86 -1.24 6.04
CA THR A 76 -6.23 -1.00 7.44
C THR A 76 -5.22 -1.66 8.38
N VAL A 77 -4.86 -0.94 9.44
CA VAL A 77 -4.03 -1.49 10.53
C VAL A 77 -4.92 -2.35 11.43
N ALA A 78 -4.55 -3.62 11.60
CA ALA A 78 -5.25 -4.54 12.49
C ALA A 78 -4.66 -4.49 13.91
N GLU A 79 -3.34 -4.41 14.01
CA GLU A 79 -2.64 -4.35 15.28
C GLU A 79 -1.37 -3.52 15.14
N PHE A 80 -1.06 -2.75 16.18
CA PHE A 80 0.24 -2.09 16.29
C PHE A 80 0.65 -2.00 17.76
N SER A 81 1.87 -2.41 18.08
CA SER A 81 2.44 -2.28 19.43
C SER A 81 3.88 -1.75 19.37
N ILE A 82 4.26 -1.02 20.41
CA ILE A 82 5.63 -0.54 20.63
C ILE A 82 6.01 -0.85 22.06
N GLU A 83 7.22 -1.35 22.24
CA GLU A 83 7.82 -1.55 23.56
C GLU A 83 9.25 -1.01 23.59
N SER A 84 9.67 -0.58 24.78
CA SER A 84 11.05 -0.20 25.05
C SER A 84 11.66 -1.21 26.01
N ILE A 85 12.66 -1.95 25.53
CA ILE A 85 13.33 -3.01 26.25
C ILE A 85 14.63 -2.46 26.81
N ILE A 86 14.73 -2.35 28.13
CA ILE A 86 15.98 -1.98 28.82
C ILE A 86 17.03 -3.06 28.52
N GLN A 87 18.17 -2.64 27.98
CA GLN A 87 19.27 -3.54 27.65
C GLN A 87 20.25 -3.62 28.81
N GLU A 88 20.62 -2.47 29.38
CA GLU A 88 21.61 -2.38 30.44
C GLU A 88 21.34 -1.15 31.32
N THR A 89 21.61 -1.30 32.62
CA THR A 89 21.59 -0.19 33.57
C THR A 89 22.89 -0.21 34.36
N GLU A 90 23.65 0.88 34.28
CA GLU A 90 24.90 1.07 35.01
C GLU A 90 24.77 2.21 36.02
N LYS A 91 25.40 2.08 37.19
CA LYS A 91 25.52 3.15 38.18
C LYS A 91 26.97 3.55 38.34
N VAL A 92 27.27 4.80 37.96
CA VAL A 92 28.61 5.37 38.09
C VAL A 92 28.64 6.44 39.18
N LYS A 93 29.75 6.51 39.93
CA LYS A 93 29.91 7.56 40.95
C LYS A 93 29.96 8.94 40.28
N GLN A 94 29.07 9.85 40.70
CA GLN A 94 29.05 11.23 40.23
C GLN A 94 29.67 12.20 41.25
N SER A 95 29.44 12.00 42.56
CA SER A 95 30.07 12.76 43.65
C SER A 95 30.27 11.88 44.89
N THR A 96 30.70 12.46 46.00
CA THR A 96 30.85 11.77 47.29
C THR A 96 29.57 11.12 47.78
N ASP A 97 28.41 11.68 47.42
CA ASP A 97 27.08 11.29 47.88
C ASP A 97 26.09 11.00 46.74
N SER A 98 26.53 11.06 45.47
CA SER A 98 25.65 10.80 44.32
C SER A 98 26.18 9.73 43.38
N LEU A 99 25.24 8.94 42.86
CA LEU A 99 25.42 8.00 41.77
C LEU A 99 24.59 8.48 40.58
N LYS A 100 25.13 8.36 39.38
CA LYS A 100 24.42 8.55 38.12
C LYS A 100 24.01 7.19 37.58
N GLU A 101 22.72 7.04 37.31
CA GLU A 101 22.18 5.86 36.62
C GLU A 101 22.14 6.13 35.11
N ILE A 102 22.72 5.23 34.33
CA ILE A 102 22.73 5.26 32.87
C ILE A 102 21.98 4.02 32.41
N THR A 103 20.85 4.22 31.72
CA THR A 103 20.02 3.12 31.21
C THR A 103 20.03 3.15 29.69
N SER A 104 20.53 2.09 29.07
CA SER A 104 20.41 1.85 27.64
C SER A 104 19.15 1.03 27.37
N TYR A 105 18.42 1.38 26.32
CA TYR A 105 17.21 0.68 25.93
C TYR A 105 17.10 0.61 24.41
N ARG A 106 16.27 -0.32 23.94
CA ARG A 106 15.92 -0.48 22.53
C ARG A 106 14.42 -0.41 22.38
N THR A 107 13.94 0.36 21.42
CA THR A 107 12.52 0.39 21.09
C THR A 107 12.25 -0.57 19.94
N GLU A 108 11.25 -1.43 20.12
CA GLU A 108 10.78 -2.38 19.12
C GLU A 108 9.31 -2.07 18.77
N GLY A 109 8.92 -2.41 17.54
CA GLY A 109 7.56 -2.18 17.04
C GLY A 109 7.05 -3.39 16.27
N TYR A 110 5.78 -3.72 16.48
CA TYR A 110 5.08 -4.80 15.79
C TYR A 110 3.84 -4.24 15.09
N LEU A 111 3.59 -4.71 13.87
CA LEU A 111 2.51 -4.23 13.00
C LEU A 111 1.87 -5.41 12.28
N ILE A 112 0.54 -5.51 12.38
CA ILE A 112 -0.29 -6.34 11.50
C ILE A 112 -1.21 -5.40 10.73
N ALA A 113 -1.22 -5.52 9.40
CA ALA A 113 -2.09 -4.74 8.55
C ALA A 113 -2.64 -5.55 7.38
N LYS A 114 -3.81 -5.13 6.89
CA LYS A 114 -4.39 -5.58 5.64
C LYS A 114 -4.13 -4.51 4.58
N VAL A 115 -3.53 -4.89 3.47
CA VAL A 115 -3.27 -4.03 2.31
C VAL A 115 -3.83 -4.74 1.07
N PRO A 116 -4.43 -4.01 0.10
CA PRO A 116 -4.85 -4.63 -1.15
C PRO A 116 -3.71 -5.43 -1.81
N SER A 117 -4.01 -6.62 -2.32
CA SER A 117 -3.00 -7.55 -2.86
C SER A 117 -2.21 -6.97 -4.04
N GLU A 118 -2.83 -6.09 -4.82
CA GLU A 118 -2.20 -5.37 -5.94
C GLU A 118 -1.20 -4.30 -5.46
N LYS A 119 -1.30 -3.84 -4.20
CA LYS A 119 -0.44 -2.80 -3.61
C LYS A 119 0.62 -3.34 -2.69
N LEU A 120 0.56 -4.62 -2.31
CA LEU A 120 1.49 -5.21 -1.34
C LEU A 120 2.96 -5.13 -1.78
N ASP A 121 3.23 -5.29 -3.08
CA ASP A 121 4.58 -5.18 -3.65
C ASP A 121 5.12 -3.74 -3.51
N ASP A 122 4.32 -2.73 -3.87
CA ASP A 122 4.67 -1.32 -3.70
C ASP A 122 4.84 -0.93 -2.22
N PHE A 123 3.99 -1.47 -1.37
CA PHE A 123 4.02 -1.25 0.08
C PHE A 123 5.32 -1.76 0.70
N THR A 124 5.70 -3.01 0.41
CA THR A 124 6.95 -3.62 0.91
C THR A 124 8.20 -2.90 0.39
N ASN A 125 8.16 -2.39 -0.85
CA ASN A 125 9.20 -1.53 -1.40
C ASN A 125 9.28 -0.18 -0.66
N THR A 126 8.14 0.39 -0.26
CA THR A 126 8.08 1.62 0.54
C THR A 126 8.70 1.40 1.92
N ILE A 127 8.37 0.29 2.60
CA ILE A 127 9.00 -0.10 3.87
C ILE A 127 10.53 -0.20 3.71
N SER A 128 11.00 -0.83 2.64
CA SER A 128 12.42 -1.01 2.39
C SER A 128 13.17 0.32 2.23
N LYS A 129 12.52 1.36 1.69
CA LYS A 129 13.08 2.73 1.59
C LYS A 129 13.10 3.48 2.92
N MET A 130 12.17 3.16 3.82
CA MET A 130 12.12 3.72 5.17
C MET A 130 13.11 3.03 6.12
N ALA A 131 13.45 1.78 5.85
CA ALA A 131 14.36 0.98 6.64
C ALA A 131 15.81 1.47 6.50
N VAL A 132 16.52 1.52 7.63
CA VAL A 132 17.99 1.65 7.65
C VAL A 132 18.64 0.30 7.29
N PHE A 133 17.99 -0.79 7.68
CA PHE A 133 18.45 -2.14 7.44
C PHE A 133 17.26 -3.10 7.39
N VAL A 134 17.23 -3.99 6.39
CA VAL A 134 16.24 -5.06 6.29
C VAL A 134 16.93 -6.37 6.66
N ASN A 135 16.45 -7.01 7.73
CA ASN A 135 16.98 -8.28 8.22
C ASN A 135 16.35 -9.47 7.49
N THR A 136 15.03 -9.47 7.37
CA THR A 136 14.28 -10.47 6.61
C THR A 136 13.16 -9.79 5.85
N SER A 137 12.89 -10.27 4.65
CA SER A 137 11.72 -9.93 3.86
C SER A 137 11.31 -11.18 3.10
N SER A 138 10.05 -11.57 3.23
CA SER A 138 9.50 -12.72 2.53
C SER A 138 8.09 -12.42 2.06
N MET A 139 7.70 -13.07 0.96
CA MET A 139 6.36 -12.95 0.40
C MET A 139 5.88 -14.32 -0.04
N LYS A 140 4.66 -14.66 0.36
CA LYS A 140 3.95 -15.87 -0.05
C LYS A 140 2.72 -15.48 -0.85
N LEU A 141 2.50 -16.21 -1.93
CA LEU A 141 1.29 -16.16 -2.73
C LEU A 141 0.56 -17.48 -2.56
N ASP A 142 -0.72 -17.40 -2.20
CA ASP A 142 -1.59 -18.56 -2.00
C ASP A 142 -2.81 -18.44 -2.92
N ASP A 143 -2.99 -19.41 -3.83
CA ASP A 143 -4.13 -19.46 -4.74
C ASP A 143 -5.28 -20.22 -4.08
N GLN A 144 -6.31 -19.48 -3.69
CA GLN A 144 -7.49 -19.99 -3.01
C GLN A 144 -8.69 -20.13 -3.97
N SER A 145 -8.46 -20.10 -5.30
CA SER A 145 -9.54 -20.17 -6.29
C SER A 145 -10.35 -21.46 -6.16
N ILE A 146 -9.69 -22.62 -6.01
CA ILE A 146 -10.38 -23.91 -5.86
C ILE A 146 -11.14 -23.99 -4.52
N ASN A 147 -10.52 -23.53 -3.42
CA ASN A 147 -11.16 -23.53 -2.11
C ASN A 147 -12.38 -22.59 -2.06
N TYR A 148 -12.34 -21.49 -2.79
CA TYR A 148 -13.46 -20.57 -2.93
C TYR A 148 -14.61 -21.19 -3.74
N LEU A 149 -14.28 -21.90 -4.83
CA LEU A 149 -15.27 -22.61 -5.65
C LEU A 149 -15.89 -23.81 -4.93
N ALA A 150 -15.15 -24.49 -4.05
CA ALA A 150 -15.64 -25.67 -3.32
C ALA A 150 -16.62 -25.33 -2.18
N ASN A 151 -16.62 -24.10 -1.70
CA ASN A 151 -17.46 -23.63 -0.58
C ASN A 151 -18.63 -22.75 -1.04
N ASN A 152 -18.93 -22.73 -2.34
CA ASN A 152 -20.04 -21.99 -2.96
C ASN A 152 -20.98 -22.97 -3.67
#